data_AF-A0A2S2BT83-F1
#
_entry.id   AF-A0A2S2BT83-F1
#
_cell.length_a   1.000
_cell.length_b   1.000
_cell.length_c   1.000
_cell.angle_alpha   90.00
_cell.angle_beta   90.00
_cell.angle_gamma   90.00
#
_symmetry.space_group_name_H-M   'P 1'
#
loop_
_entity.id
_entity.type
_entity.pdbx_description
1 polymer ?
#
loop_
_entity_poly.entity_id
_entity_poly.type
_entity_poly.pdbx_seq_one_letter_code
_entity_poly.pdbx_strand_id
1 'polypeptide(L)'
;MKPGRIVALVIGCLCALLGFALLSAAVFLGWAYFTQNDDGHFTSPTQRYQSSANALVSERIDLFEEADLPQGFSTEDLGRVLLRVTSDPSNREIFVGIGPREAVEGYLSGVARTEVTEVEFGPFQPSYRQIAGDRQPETPSAQTFWSVSSTGAGTQEVQWDLQRGSWTAVVMNADGRPGVSVDIQAGARLDFLGPLALGVLLAAVVMLVVGIPLVVVGALGLGRHGPPQPHWPVQTSGIGAASAPTTPSTADTPAPSKPYPAHLRGDLDQPLSRWLWLVKWLLAIPHYVVLVFLGLGLFVTTVVAGFAILFTGRYPRGLFDFNVGVLRWLWRVQFYTYSALGTDRYPPFTLARTDYPADFDVEYPERLSRGLVLVKWWLLAIPHYLILAVLAGGWFGGWRFGVTSGDDRVPGQPWLFGSLLGVLILVAAIIILFTGRYPRPLFDFVMGINRWVYRVLAYVALLRDEYPPFRFDQGPREPHEHTPPPGPAPDDLPAAGHPQESTR
;
A
#
# COMPACT_ATOMS: atom_id res chain seq x y z
N MET A 1 19.26 9.88 -21.53
CA MET A 1 18.21 8.84 -21.45
C MET A 1 17.23 9.05 -22.61
N LYS A 2 16.80 8.01 -23.35
CA LYS A 2 15.81 8.20 -24.43
C LYS A 2 14.44 8.49 -23.80
N PRO A 3 13.75 9.61 -24.15
CA PRO A 3 12.51 10.02 -23.49
C PRO A 3 11.42 8.94 -23.56
N GLY A 4 11.35 8.19 -24.67
CA GLY A 4 10.37 7.11 -24.83
C GLY A 4 10.43 6.00 -23.77
N ARG A 5 11.60 5.72 -23.17
CA ARG A 5 11.73 4.71 -22.10
C ARG A 5 11.13 5.19 -20.79
N ILE A 6 11.25 6.49 -20.50
CA ILE A 6 10.68 7.13 -19.32
C ILE A 6 9.16 7.20 -19.47
N VAL A 7 8.68 7.62 -20.65
CA VAL A 7 7.24 7.68 -20.95
C VAL A 7 6.59 6.30 -20.82
N ALA A 8 7.22 5.26 -21.38
CA ALA A 8 6.76 3.89 -21.21
C ALA A 8 6.65 3.50 -19.72
N LEU A 9 7.70 3.74 -18.93
CA LEU A 9 7.68 3.44 -17.50
C LEU A 9 6.52 4.16 -16.77
N VAL A 10 6.35 5.47 -17.02
CA VAL A 10 5.33 6.29 -16.35
C VAL A 10 3.92 5.83 -16.73
N ILE A 11 3.63 5.64 -18.03
CA ILE A 11 2.34 5.13 -18.49
C ILE A 11 2.08 3.74 -17.91
N GLY A 12 3.10 2.87 -17.91
CA GLY A 12 3.00 1.53 -17.35
C GLY A 12 2.65 1.56 -15.86
N CYS A 13 3.28 2.47 -15.11
CA CYS A 13 2.99 2.71 -13.70
C CYS A 13 1.55 3.17 -13.48
N LEU A 14 1.05 4.13 -14.27
CA LEU A 14 -0.33 4.61 -14.17
C LEU A 14 -1.35 3.50 -14.49
N CYS A 15 -1.12 2.73 -15.55
CA CYS A 15 -1.94 1.57 -15.89
C CYS A 15 -1.92 0.51 -14.78
N ALA A 16 -0.75 0.23 -14.20
CA ALA A 16 -0.62 -0.73 -13.11
C ALA A 16 -1.37 -0.27 -11.85
N LEU A 17 -1.22 1.00 -11.45
CA LEU A 17 -1.94 1.56 -10.29
C LEU A 17 -3.46 1.50 -10.47
N LEU A 18 -3.95 1.90 -11.65
CA LEU A 18 -5.37 1.80 -11.96
C LEU A 18 -5.84 0.34 -11.96
N GLY A 19 -5.06 -0.56 -12.56
CA GLY A 19 -5.34 -1.99 -12.56
C GLY A 19 -5.44 -2.58 -11.16
N PHE A 20 -4.52 -2.22 -10.25
CA PHE A 20 -4.60 -2.65 -8.84
C PHE A 20 -5.81 -2.06 -8.10
N ALA A 21 -6.13 -0.78 -8.32
CA ALA A 21 -7.31 -0.16 -7.71
C ALA A 21 -8.61 -0.85 -8.17
N LEU A 22 -8.72 -1.14 -9.48
CA LEU A 22 -9.83 -1.90 -10.03
C LEU A 22 -9.87 -3.34 -9.49
N LEU A 23 -8.71 -3.98 -9.32
CA LEU A 23 -8.64 -5.32 -8.72
C LEU A 23 -9.14 -5.32 -7.28
N SER A 24 -8.76 -4.34 -6.46
CA SER A 24 -9.26 -4.19 -5.10
C SER A 24 -10.78 -3.96 -5.07
N ALA A 25 -11.30 -3.13 -5.98
CA ALA A 25 -12.73 -2.95 -6.14
C ALA A 25 -13.42 -4.27 -6.55
N ALA A 26 -12.89 -5.00 -7.52
CA ALA A 26 -13.43 -6.29 -7.96
C ALA A 26 -13.45 -7.33 -6.83
N VAL A 27 -12.40 -7.39 -6.00
CA VAL A 27 -12.36 -8.27 -4.82
C VAL A 27 -13.44 -7.87 -3.81
N PHE A 28 -13.62 -6.57 -3.55
CA PHE A 28 -14.66 -6.09 -2.65
C PHE A 28 -16.07 -6.39 -3.17
N LEU A 29 -16.34 -6.12 -4.45
CA LEU A 29 -17.62 -6.45 -5.09
C LEU A 29 -17.85 -7.96 -5.12
N GLY A 30 -16.82 -8.77 -5.40
CA GLY A 30 -16.89 -10.22 -5.36
C GLY A 30 -17.20 -10.73 -3.96
N TRP A 31 -16.54 -10.18 -2.93
CA TRP A 31 -16.85 -10.50 -1.54
C TRP A 31 -18.30 -10.17 -1.18
N ALA A 32 -18.80 -9.00 -1.60
CA ALA A 32 -20.20 -8.64 -1.42
C ALA A 32 -21.15 -9.62 -2.13
N TYR A 33 -20.84 -10.00 -3.36
CA TYR A 33 -21.60 -10.99 -4.14
C TYR A 33 -21.62 -12.38 -3.46
N PHE A 34 -20.49 -12.85 -2.93
CA PHE A 34 -20.42 -14.12 -2.21
C PHE A 34 -21.20 -14.08 -0.89
N THR A 35 -21.09 -12.97 -0.15
CA THR A 35 -21.81 -12.80 1.13
C THR A 35 -23.33 -12.83 0.92
N GLN A 36 -23.81 -12.26 -0.19
CA GLN A 36 -25.22 -12.34 -0.59
C GLN A 36 -25.68 -13.76 -0.96
N ASN A 37 -24.78 -14.65 -1.35
CA ASN A 37 -25.15 -15.99 -1.82
C ASN A 37 -25.22 -17.04 -0.69
N ASP A 38 -24.58 -16.79 0.45
CA ASP A 38 -24.62 -17.69 1.61
C ASP A 38 -25.93 -17.57 2.41
N ASP A 39 -26.41 -16.35 2.71
CA ASP A 39 -27.69 -16.08 3.40
C ASP A 39 -28.83 -15.69 2.43
N GLY A 40 -28.52 -15.64 1.13
CA GLY A 40 -29.44 -15.29 0.03
C GLY A 40 -29.70 -13.79 -0.16
N HIS A 41 -29.50 -12.97 0.88
CA HIS A 41 -29.79 -11.52 0.90
C HIS A 41 -28.86 -10.78 1.89
N PHE A 42 -28.52 -9.53 1.61
CA PHE A 42 -27.99 -8.61 2.61
C PHE A 42 -29.10 -8.26 3.60
N THR A 43 -29.04 -8.80 4.81
CA THR A 43 -30.07 -8.59 5.82
C THR A 43 -29.72 -7.46 6.77
N SER A 44 -30.72 -6.68 7.15
CA SER A 44 -30.65 -5.76 8.27
C SER A 44 -30.73 -6.54 9.60
N PRO A 45 -30.26 -5.97 10.72
CA PRO A 45 -30.60 -6.47 12.04
C PRO A 45 -32.12 -6.53 12.22
N THR A 46 -32.61 -7.54 12.94
CA THR A 46 -34.03 -7.64 13.31
C THR A 46 -34.34 -6.60 14.39
N GLN A 47 -35.37 -5.78 14.16
CA GLN A 47 -35.78 -4.75 15.11
C GLN A 47 -37.27 -4.82 15.40
N ARG A 48 -37.62 -4.59 16.67
CA ARG A 48 -39.01 -4.58 17.15
C ARG A 48 -39.66 -3.23 16.90
N TYR A 49 -40.80 -3.24 16.24
CA TYR A 49 -41.64 -2.07 16.00
C TYR A 49 -42.98 -2.22 16.73
N GLN A 50 -43.35 -1.20 17.50
CA GLN A 50 -44.62 -1.14 18.22
C GLN A 50 -45.34 0.16 17.88
N SER A 51 -46.61 0.04 17.50
CA SER A 51 -47.44 1.17 17.11
C SER A 51 -48.86 0.99 17.63
N SER A 52 -49.45 2.08 18.16
CA SER A 52 -50.86 2.11 18.57
C SER A 52 -51.83 2.31 17.40
N ALA A 53 -51.33 2.64 16.20
CA ALA A 53 -52.12 2.88 15.00
C ALA A 53 -52.60 1.57 14.33
N ASN A 54 -53.42 1.68 13.29
CA ASN A 54 -53.94 0.54 12.52
C ASN A 54 -52.91 -0.05 11.55
N ALA A 55 -51.94 0.76 11.10
CA ALA A 55 -50.92 0.34 10.15
C ALA A 55 -49.56 0.99 10.44
N LEU A 56 -48.49 0.23 10.18
CA LEU A 56 -47.11 0.69 10.03
C LEU A 56 -46.82 0.82 8.53
N VAL A 57 -46.38 1.99 8.09
CA VAL A 57 -46.14 2.31 6.69
C VAL A 57 -44.69 2.76 6.52
N SER A 58 -44.00 2.21 5.51
CA SER A 58 -42.65 2.65 5.16
C SER A 58 -42.66 4.04 4.55
N GLU A 59 -41.54 4.77 4.67
CA GLU A 59 -41.32 5.98 3.87
C GLU A 59 -41.42 5.67 2.37
N ARG A 60 -41.61 6.74 1.57
CA ARG A 60 -41.63 6.68 0.11
C ARG A 60 -40.34 6.03 -0.38
N ILE A 61 -40.46 4.88 -1.04
CA ILE A 61 -39.32 4.24 -1.71
C ILE A 61 -39.34 4.71 -3.16
N ASP A 62 -38.49 5.68 -3.47
CA ASP A 62 -38.27 6.17 -4.84
C ASP A 62 -37.17 5.40 -5.52
N LEU A 63 -37.56 4.56 -6.47
CA LEU A 63 -36.64 3.78 -7.27
C LEU A 63 -36.46 4.40 -8.64
N PHE A 64 -35.34 5.11 -8.79
CA PHE A 64 -34.78 5.59 -10.07
C PHE A 64 -35.73 6.46 -10.91
N GLU A 65 -36.39 7.44 -10.30
CA GLU A 65 -37.26 8.40 -11.00
C GLU A 65 -36.50 9.30 -12.00
N GLU A 66 -35.15 9.40 -11.86
CA GLU A 66 -34.35 10.42 -12.56
C GLU A 66 -33.02 9.93 -13.18
N ALA A 67 -32.71 8.62 -13.10
CA ALA A 67 -31.43 8.08 -13.59
C ALA A 67 -31.59 7.17 -14.83
N ASP A 68 -31.08 7.63 -15.97
CA ASP A 68 -30.87 6.78 -17.16
C ASP A 68 -29.85 5.69 -16.80
N LEU A 69 -30.32 4.45 -16.68
CA LEU A 69 -29.43 3.30 -16.56
C LEU A 69 -28.52 3.21 -17.81
N PRO A 70 -27.23 2.87 -17.67
CA PRO A 70 -26.35 2.66 -18.82
C PRO A 70 -26.95 1.64 -19.80
N GLN A 71 -26.76 1.86 -21.11
CA GLN A 71 -27.27 0.95 -22.14
C GLN A 71 -26.82 -0.50 -21.86
N GLY A 72 -27.78 -1.40 -21.61
CA GLY A 72 -27.54 -2.80 -21.26
C GLY A 72 -28.01 -3.24 -19.86
N PHE A 73 -28.46 -2.32 -19.01
CA PHE A 73 -29.09 -2.65 -17.71
C PHE A 73 -30.61 -2.61 -17.81
N SER A 74 -31.26 -3.75 -17.60
CA SER A 74 -32.71 -3.84 -17.47
C SER A 74 -33.12 -3.63 -16.01
N THR A 75 -34.32 -3.10 -15.76
CA THR A 75 -34.88 -2.96 -14.40
C THR A 75 -35.09 -4.31 -13.72
N GLU A 76 -35.33 -5.34 -14.53
CA GLU A 76 -35.49 -6.73 -14.08
C GLU A 76 -34.19 -7.34 -13.50
N ASP A 77 -33.03 -6.75 -13.79
CA ASP A 77 -31.71 -7.23 -13.33
C ASP A 77 -31.21 -6.52 -12.06
N LEU A 78 -32.03 -5.64 -11.46
CA LEU A 78 -31.61 -4.81 -10.32
C LEU A 78 -31.51 -5.63 -9.03
N GLY A 79 -32.44 -6.56 -8.81
CA GLY A 79 -32.47 -7.40 -7.63
C GLY A 79 -33.83 -7.60 -7.00
N ARG A 80 -33.82 -8.28 -5.85
CA ARG A 80 -35.01 -8.65 -5.07
C ARG A 80 -34.90 -8.17 -3.63
N VAL A 81 -36.00 -7.65 -3.10
CA VAL A 81 -36.13 -7.30 -1.69
C VAL A 81 -36.93 -8.40 -0.99
N LEU A 82 -36.39 -8.90 0.11
CA LEU A 82 -37.06 -9.81 1.04
C LEU A 82 -37.48 -9.01 2.26
N LEU A 83 -38.76 -8.96 2.56
CA LEU A 83 -39.26 -8.42 3.82
C LEU A 83 -39.77 -9.57 4.69
N ARG A 84 -39.11 -9.78 5.84
CA ARG A 84 -39.48 -10.77 6.83
C ARG A 84 -40.08 -10.05 8.03
N VAL A 85 -41.32 -10.38 8.37
CA VAL A 85 -42.05 -9.77 9.49
C VAL A 85 -42.54 -10.88 10.40
N THR A 86 -42.19 -10.81 11.69
CA THR A 86 -42.63 -11.79 12.68
C THR A 86 -43.61 -11.16 13.65
N SER A 87 -44.80 -11.74 13.77
CA SER A 87 -45.81 -11.32 14.76
C SER A 87 -45.39 -11.66 16.18
N ASP A 88 -45.66 -10.77 17.13
CA ASP A 88 -45.53 -11.02 18.58
C ASP A 88 -46.41 -12.23 19.01
N PRO A 89 -45.97 -13.13 19.92
CA PRO A 89 -46.66 -14.35 20.41
C PRO A 89 -48.14 -14.26 20.85
N SER A 90 -48.78 -13.10 20.77
CA SER A 90 -50.23 -12.91 20.94
C SER A 90 -51.12 -13.61 19.88
N ASN A 91 -50.53 -14.33 18.91
CA ASN A 91 -51.20 -15.17 17.90
C ASN A 91 -52.22 -14.44 17.01
N ARG A 92 -52.01 -13.13 16.81
CA ARG A 92 -52.80 -12.34 15.86
C ARG A 92 -52.20 -12.46 14.46
N GLU A 93 -53.05 -12.63 13.46
CA GLU A 93 -52.65 -12.66 12.07
C GLU A 93 -52.20 -11.26 11.62
N ILE A 94 -51.04 -11.20 10.97
CA ILE A 94 -50.48 -9.98 10.41
C ILE A 94 -50.58 -10.04 8.88
N PHE A 95 -50.82 -8.88 8.28
CA PHE A 95 -50.77 -8.63 6.85
C PHE A 95 -49.51 -7.83 6.53
N VAL A 96 -48.79 -8.27 5.50
CA VAL A 96 -47.65 -7.55 4.92
C VAL A 96 -47.90 -7.42 3.43
N GLY A 97 -47.87 -6.21 2.90
CA GLY A 97 -48.09 -5.95 1.47
C GLY A 97 -47.25 -4.81 0.93
N ILE A 98 -46.87 -4.90 -0.35
CA ILE A 98 -46.18 -3.84 -1.09
C ILE A 98 -47.02 -3.49 -2.32
N GLY A 99 -47.30 -2.20 -2.51
CA GLY A 99 -48.14 -1.72 -3.60
C GLY A 99 -47.74 -0.33 -4.11
N PRO A 100 -48.30 0.08 -5.26
CA PRO A 100 -48.07 1.41 -5.82
C PRO A 100 -48.53 2.49 -4.84
N ARG A 101 -47.74 3.55 -4.69
CA ARG A 101 -47.99 4.62 -3.71
C ARG A 101 -49.41 5.18 -3.78
N GLU A 102 -49.87 5.56 -4.97
CA GLU A 102 -51.17 6.21 -5.15
C GLU A 102 -52.34 5.32 -4.68
N ALA A 103 -52.26 4.01 -4.96
CA ALA A 103 -53.28 3.05 -4.54
C ALA A 103 -53.28 2.83 -3.02
N VAL A 104 -52.08 2.73 -2.42
CA VAL A 104 -51.92 2.56 -0.96
C VAL A 104 -52.40 3.80 -0.21
N GLU A 105 -52.08 5.00 -0.71
CA GLU A 105 -52.55 6.27 -0.12
C GLU A 105 -54.07 6.40 -0.17
N GLY A 106 -54.69 6.01 -1.28
CA GLY A 106 -56.14 5.98 -1.44
C GLY A 106 -56.82 5.04 -0.42
N TYR A 107 -56.28 3.83 -0.25
CA TYR A 107 -56.78 2.86 0.72
C TYR A 107 -56.68 3.35 2.17
N LEU A 108 -55.55 3.98 2.53
CA LEU A 108 -55.27 4.48 3.89
C LEU A 108 -55.79 5.90 4.16
N SER A 109 -56.56 6.51 3.26
CA SER A 109 -57.12 7.87 3.36
C SER A 109 -58.04 8.13 4.59
N GLY A 110 -57.48 8.54 5.72
CA GLY A 110 -58.24 8.73 6.97
C GLY A 110 -58.25 7.51 7.89
N VAL A 111 -57.39 6.52 7.62
CA VAL A 111 -57.02 5.49 8.59
C VAL A 111 -55.85 5.98 9.44
N ALA A 112 -55.89 5.73 10.75
CA ALA A 112 -54.77 6.05 11.62
C ALA A 112 -53.54 5.20 11.25
N ARG A 113 -52.41 5.85 10.93
CA ARG A 113 -51.18 5.18 10.49
C ARG A 113 -49.94 5.80 11.10
N THR A 114 -48.93 4.99 11.32
CA THR A 114 -47.59 5.44 11.73
C THR A 114 -46.66 5.29 10.53
N GLU A 115 -46.14 6.41 10.05
CA GLU A 115 -45.14 6.49 9.00
C GLU A 115 -43.74 6.49 9.63
N VAL A 116 -42.87 5.62 9.13
CA VAL A 116 -41.45 5.57 9.52
C VAL A 116 -40.70 6.48 8.56
N THR A 117 -40.22 7.63 9.07
CA THR A 117 -39.80 8.79 8.24
C THR A 117 -38.30 8.91 8.02
N GLU A 118 -37.46 8.21 8.76
CA GLU A 118 -36.01 8.19 8.52
C GLU A 118 -35.35 7.01 9.25
N VAL A 119 -34.39 6.36 8.59
CA VAL A 119 -33.55 5.31 9.17
C VAL A 119 -32.10 5.78 9.10
N GLU A 120 -31.65 6.53 10.11
CA GLU A 120 -30.24 6.95 10.21
C GLU A 120 -29.35 5.73 10.50
N PHE A 121 -28.41 5.43 9.61
CA PHE A 121 -27.51 4.28 9.73
C PHE A 121 -26.42 4.43 10.81
N GLY A 122 -26.41 5.51 11.59
CA GLY A 122 -25.59 5.61 12.80
C GLY A 122 -25.77 6.91 13.60
N PRO A 123 -26.13 6.86 14.90
CA PRO A 123 -26.76 5.77 15.65
C PRO A 123 -28.23 5.56 15.24
N PHE A 124 -28.69 4.30 15.18
CA PHE A 124 -30.01 3.95 14.65
C PHE A 124 -31.16 4.51 15.51
N GLN A 125 -31.75 5.65 15.11
CA GLN A 125 -32.91 6.26 15.76
C GLN A 125 -34.07 6.39 14.76
N PRO A 126 -35.09 5.52 14.81
CA PRO A 126 -36.24 5.65 13.93
C PRO A 126 -37.09 6.87 14.37
N SER A 127 -37.35 7.79 13.44
CA SER A 127 -38.30 8.89 13.65
C SER A 127 -39.69 8.49 13.14
N TYR A 128 -40.70 8.63 14.00
CA TYR A 128 -42.08 8.24 13.68
C TYR A 128 -42.94 9.48 13.46
N ARG A 129 -43.72 9.48 12.39
CA ARG A 129 -44.81 10.44 12.19
C ARG A 129 -46.15 9.71 12.31
N GLN A 130 -46.89 10.00 13.38
CA GLN A 130 -48.26 9.50 13.52
C GLN A 130 -49.23 10.41 12.75
N ILE A 131 -50.05 9.79 11.91
CA ILE A 131 -51.13 10.44 11.18
C ILE A 131 -52.44 9.93 11.78
N ALA A 132 -53.22 10.84 12.36
CA ALA A 132 -54.51 10.50 12.96
C ALA A 132 -55.54 10.17 11.88
N GLY A 133 -56.43 9.23 12.20
CA GLY A 133 -57.57 8.84 11.37
C GLY A 133 -58.63 8.17 12.23
N ASP A 134 -59.87 8.23 11.77
CA ASP A 134 -61.07 7.75 12.47
C ASP A 134 -61.75 6.57 11.74
N ARG A 135 -61.31 6.27 10.52
CA ARG A 135 -61.83 5.17 9.70
C ARG A 135 -61.07 3.87 9.96
N GLN A 136 -61.82 2.77 10.09
CA GLN A 136 -61.24 1.42 10.09
C GLN A 136 -60.97 0.98 8.64
N PRO A 137 -59.77 0.46 8.32
CA PRO A 137 -59.48 -0.05 6.99
C PRO A 137 -60.34 -1.28 6.67
N GLU A 138 -60.64 -1.48 5.39
CA GLU A 138 -61.22 -2.73 4.89
C GLU A 138 -60.22 -3.89 5.06
N THR A 139 -60.61 -5.13 4.77
CA THR A 139 -59.68 -6.25 4.90
C THR A 139 -58.57 -6.11 3.84
N PRO A 140 -57.28 -6.04 4.22
CA PRO A 140 -56.20 -5.76 3.29
C PRO A 140 -56.00 -6.87 2.26
N SER A 141 -56.29 -8.14 2.61
CA SER A 141 -56.22 -9.28 1.70
C SER A 141 -57.34 -9.32 0.65
N ALA A 142 -58.40 -8.53 0.81
CA ALA A 142 -59.46 -8.42 -0.19
C ALA A 142 -59.12 -7.44 -1.34
N GLN A 143 -58.07 -6.63 -1.17
CA GLN A 143 -57.66 -5.62 -2.14
C GLN A 143 -56.75 -6.23 -3.21
N THR A 144 -56.96 -5.87 -4.48
CA THR A 144 -56.23 -6.44 -5.62
C THR A 144 -55.08 -5.58 -6.14
N PHE A 145 -54.89 -4.38 -5.59
CA PHE A 145 -53.83 -3.46 -6.03
C PHE A 145 -52.44 -3.81 -5.45
N TRP A 146 -52.37 -4.75 -4.51
CA TRP A 146 -51.10 -5.22 -3.96
C TRP A 146 -50.30 -5.95 -5.02
N SER A 147 -49.05 -5.55 -5.22
CA SER A 147 -48.15 -6.29 -6.12
C SER A 147 -47.75 -7.62 -5.49
N VAL A 148 -47.49 -7.61 -4.18
CA VAL A 148 -47.17 -8.79 -3.39
C VAL A 148 -47.74 -8.61 -1.99
N SER A 149 -48.28 -9.69 -1.42
CA SER A 149 -48.82 -9.69 -0.06
C SER A 149 -48.77 -11.08 0.56
N SER A 150 -48.57 -11.15 1.88
CA SER A 150 -48.74 -12.37 2.68
C SER A 150 -49.56 -12.07 3.93
N THR A 151 -50.38 -13.03 4.37
CA THR A 151 -51.21 -12.93 5.57
C THR A 151 -51.13 -14.22 6.37
N GLY A 152 -50.90 -14.11 7.67
CA GLY A 152 -50.92 -15.26 8.57
C GLY A 152 -50.35 -14.97 9.96
N ALA A 153 -50.39 -15.97 10.84
CA ALA A 153 -49.74 -15.92 12.14
C ALA A 153 -48.24 -16.31 12.03
N GLY A 154 -47.41 -15.77 12.93
CA GLY A 154 -45.98 -16.08 12.99
C GLY A 154 -45.14 -15.24 12.03
N THR A 155 -44.10 -15.84 11.46
CA THR A 155 -43.21 -15.18 10.49
C THR A 155 -43.79 -15.22 9.09
N GLN A 156 -43.99 -14.05 8.51
CA GLN A 156 -44.44 -13.84 7.14
C GLN A 156 -43.28 -13.29 6.29
N GLU A 157 -43.12 -13.83 5.08
CA GLU A 157 -42.07 -13.43 4.15
C GLU A 157 -42.70 -12.97 2.84
N VAL A 158 -42.29 -11.78 2.40
CA VAL A 158 -42.70 -11.21 1.11
C VAL A 158 -41.45 -10.94 0.29
N GLN A 159 -41.40 -11.51 -0.91
CA GLN A 159 -40.34 -11.25 -1.88
C GLN A 159 -40.89 -10.35 -2.97
N TRP A 160 -40.17 -9.27 -3.25
CA TRP A 160 -40.57 -8.27 -4.24
C TRP A 160 -39.42 -7.99 -5.19
N ASP A 161 -39.69 -8.09 -6.49
CA ASP A 161 -38.76 -7.71 -7.55
C ASP A 161 -38.73 -6.18 -7.66
N LEU A 162 -37.53 -5.59 -7.67
CA LEU A 162 -37.37 -4.14 -7.73
C LEU A 162 -37.88 -3.60 -9.07
N GLN A 163 -38.96 -2.81 -9.04
CA GLN A 163 -39.56 -2.18 -10.22
C GLN A 163 -39.46 -0.66 -10.15
N ARG A 164 -39.34 0.00 -11.30
CA ARG A 164 -39.34 1.48 -11.38
C ARG A 164 -40.67 2.05 -10.88
N GLY A 165 -40.60 3.19 -10.19
CA GLY A 165 -41.76 3.93 -9.69
C GLY A 165 -41.71 4.14 -8.18
N SER A 166 -42.79 4.72 -7.65
CA SER A 166 -42.94 5.00 -6.21
C SER A 166 -43.76 3.91 -5.53
N TRP A 167 -43.14 3.24 -4.57
CA TRP A 167 -43.71 2.08 -3.87
C TRP A 167 -43.84 2.32 -2.37
N THR A 168 -44.76 1.62 -1.73
CA THR A 168 -44.99 1.71 -0.29
C THR A 168 -45.25 0.34 0.30
N ALA A 169 -44.51 -0.01 1.36
CA ALA A 169 -44.71 -1.22 2.13
C ALA A 169 -45.61 -0.94 3.33
N VAL A 170 -46.55 -1.84 3.60
CA VAL A 170 -47.52 -1.72 4.68
C VAL A 170 -47.55 -2.99 5.51
N VAL A 171 -47.48 -2.82 6.83
CA VAL A 171 -47.66 -3.89 7.81
C VAL A 171 -48.84 -3.52 8.73
N MET A 172 -49.81 -4.40 8.85
CA MET A 172 -50.98 -4.19 9.70
C MET A 172 -51.53 -5.50 10.25
N ASN A 173 -52.43 -5.42 11.22
CA ASN A 173 -53.21 -6.59 11.64
C ASN A 173 -54.17 -7.00 10.51
N ALA A 174 -54.34 -8.30 10.25
CA ALA A 174 -55.21 -8.79 9.18
C ALA A 174 -56.68 -8.33 9.33
N ASP A 175 -57.13 -8.13 10.58
CA ASP A 175 -58.48 -7.64 10.92
C ASP A 175 -58.62 -6.10 10.85
N GLY A 176 -57.57 -5.37 10.49
CA GLY A 176 -57.56 -3.90 10.41
C GLY A 176 -57.66 -3.18 11.77
N ARG A 177 -57.57 -3.91 12.89
CA ARG A 177 -57.64 -3.35 14.25
C ARG A 177 -56.36 -2.61 14.65
N PRO A 178 -56.45 -1.57 15.52
CA PRO A 178 -55.29 -0.84 16.01
C PRO A 178 -54.40 -1.68 16.93
N GLY A 179 -53.11 -1.33 17.02
CA GLY A 179 -52.12 -1.98 17.88
C GLY A 179 -51.31 -3.03 17.12
N VAL A 180 -50.23 -2.61 16.47
CA VAL A 180 -49.32 -3.46 15.69
C VAL A 180 -48.01 -3.64 16.45
N SER A 181 -47.63 -4.89 16.75
CA SER A 181 -46.36 -5.28 17.39
C SER A 181 -45.70 -6.35 16.53
N VAL A 182 -44.61 -5.99 15.85
CA VAL A 182 -43.92 -6.86 14.89
C VAL A 182 -42.41 -6.69 14.95
N ASP A 183 -41.69 -7.78 14.75
CA ASP A 183 -40.25 -7.76 14.52
C ASP A 183 -40.00 -7.78 13.01
N ILE A 184 -39.37 -6.72 12.48
CA ILE A 184 -39.14 -6.52 11.04
C ILE A 184 -37.66 -6.74 10.71
N GLN A 185 -37.40 -7.48 9.64
CA GLN A 185 -36.09 -7.66 9.03
C GLN A 185 -36.19 -7.47 7.51
N ALA A 186 -35.38 -6.57 6.96
CA ALA A 186 -35.30 -6.34 5.53
C ALA A 186 -34.06 -7.02 4.95
N GLY A 187 -34.19 -7.66 3.80
CA GLY A 187 -33.12 -8.29 3.04
C GLY A 187 -33.11 -7.74 1.61
N ALA A 188 -31.94 -7.49 1.04
CA ALA A 188 -31.81 -7.12 -0.37
C ALA A 188 -30.81 -8.02 -1.09
N ARG A 189 -31.20 -8.50 -2.27
CA ARG A 189 -30.36 -9.28 -3.19
C ARG A 189 -30.14 -8.42 -4.44
N LEU A 190 -28.92 -7.98 -4.69
CA LEU A 190 -28.58 -7.19 -5.89
C LEU A 190 -27.99 -8.12 -6.96
N ASP A 191 -28.73 -8.35 -8.05
CA ASP A 191 -28.31 -9.33 -9.07
C ASP A 191 -27.26 -8.76 -10.04
N PHE A 192 -27.16 -7.44 -10.17
CA PHE A 192 -26.14 -6.77 -10.99
C PHE A 192 -24.72 -6.84 -10.41
N LEU A 193 -24.54 -7.19 -9.13
CA LEU A 193 -23.22 -7.23 -8.49
C LEU A 193 -22.29 -8.25 -9.15
N GLY A 194 -22.81 -9.39 -9.60
CA GLY A 194 -22.01 -10.44 -10.25
C GLY A 194 -21.39 -9.96 -11.57
N PRO A 195 -22.21 -9.55 -12.57
CA PRO A 195 -21.70 -9.00 -13.83
C PRO A 195 -20.80 -7.79 -13.64
N LEU A 196 -21.13 -6.90 -12.70
CA LEU A 196 -20.32 -5.73 -12.38
C LEU A 196 -18.94 -6.13 -11.81
N ALA A 197 -18.89 -7.03 -10.83
CA ALA A 197 -17.65 -7.55 -10.27
C ALA A 197 -16.77 -8.18 -11.35
N LEU A 198 -17.37 -8.98 -12.23
CA LEU A 198 -16.67 -9.61 -13.36
C LEU A 198 -16.15 -8.57 -14.36
N GLY A 199 -16.95 -7.57 -14.73
CA GLY A 199 -16.55 -6.50 -15.64
C GLY A 199 -15.37 -5.68 -15.10
N VAL A 200 -15.44 -5.30 -13.82
CA VAL A 200 -14.36 -4.59 -13.13
C VAL A 200 -13.11 -5.47 -13.04
N LEU A 201 -13.26 -6.78 -12.75
CA LEU A 201 -12.14 -7.72 -12.73
C LEU A 201 -11.45 -7.85 -14.09
N LEU A 202 -12.21 -7.99 -15.18
CA LEU A 202 -11.66 -8.07 -16.53
C LEU A 202 -10.90 -6.79 -16.90
N ALA A 203 -11.48 -5.62 -16.60
CA ALA A 203 -10.81 -4.34 -16.81
C ALA A 203 -9.50 -4.23 -16.01
N ALA A 204 -9.50 -4.67 -14.75
CA ALA A 204 -8.31 -4.73 -13.90
C ALA A 204 -7.22 -5.62 -14.53
N VAL A 205 -7.59 -6.82 -14.98
CA VAL A 205 -6.66 -7.76 -15.63
C VAL A 205 -6.06 -7.17 -16.89
N VAL A 206 -6.87 -6.58 -17.78
CA VAL A 206 -6.39 -5.93 -19.00
C VAL A 206 -5.40 -4.81 -18.67
N MET A 207 -5.74 -3.94 -17.71
CA MET A 207 -4.85 -2.85 -17.29
C MET A 207 -3.52 -3.34 -16.73
N LEU A 208 -3.52 -4.43 -15.94
CA LEU A 208 -2.30 -5.02 -15.40
C LEU A 208 -1.48 -5.73 -16.49
N VAL A 209 -2.13 -6.45 -17.41
CA VAL A 209 -1.49 -7.14 -18.55
C VAL A 209 -0.81 -6.15 -19.49
N VAL A 210 -1.33 -4.93 -19.63
CA VAL A 210 -0.66 -3.87 -20.41
C VAL A 210 0.37 -3.12 -19.57
N GLY A 211 0.02 -2.76 -18.34
CA GLY A 211 0.84 -1.92 -17.46
C GLY A 211 2.15 -2.59 -17.05
N ILE A 212 2.11 -3.85 -16.60
CA ILE A 212 3.30 -4.55 -16.09
C ILE A 212 4.37 -4.72 -17.18
N PRO A 213 4.08 -5.22 -18.40
CA PRO A 213 5.08 -5.31 -19.46
C PRO A 213 5.65 -3.95 -19.84
N LEU A 214 4.83 -2.89 -19.84
CA LEU A 214 5.30 -1.54 -20.18
C LEU A 214 6.28 -1.01 -19.11
N VAL A 215 6.01 -1.27 -17.83
CA VAL A 215 6.96 -1.01 -16.74
C VAL A 215 8.26 -1.78 -16.93
N VAL A 216 8.19 -3.08 -17.22
CA VAL A 216 9.37 -3.94 -17.42
C VAL A 216 10.20 -3.49 -18.62
N VAL A 217 9.59 -3.17 -19.75
CA VAL A 217 10.27 -2.68 -20.95
C VAL A 217 10.91 -1.31 -20.69
N GLY A 218 10.20 -0.41 -20.01
CA GLY A 218 10.73 0.87 -19.56
C GLY A 218 11.96 0.70 -18.68
N ALA A 219 11.86 -0.15 -17.65
CA ALA A 219 12.94 -0.45 -16.71
C ALA A 219 14.16 -1.10 -17.39
N LEU A 220 13.96 -2.14 -18.19
CA LEU A 220 15.03 -2.76 -18.98
C LEU A 220 15.71 -1.74 -19.90
N GLY A 221 14.91 -0.86 -20.51
CA GLY A 221 15.44 0.23 -21.32
C GLY A 221 16.33 1.18 -20.51
N LEU A 222 15.93 1.52 -19.28
CA LEU A 222 16.68 2.43 -18.42
C LEU A 222 17.94 1.77 -17.84
N GLY A 223 17.89 0.48 -17.49
CA GLY A 223 19.03 -0.26 -16.95
C GLY A 223 20.04 -0.77 -17.98
N ARG A 224 19.71 -0.82 -19.29
CA ARG A 224 20.63 -1.27 -20.36
C ARG A 224 21.95 -0.49 -20.47
N HIS A 225 22.02 0.71 -19.90
CA HIS A 225 23.25 1.49 -19.80
C HIS A 225 23.75 1.50 -18.35
N GLY A 226 23.77 0.30 -17.74
CA GLY A 226 24.29 0.08 -16.40
C GLY A 226 25.63 0.79 -16.21
N PRO A 227 25.90 1.28 -14.99
CA PRO A 227 27.09 2.07 -14.73
C PRO A 227 28.35 1.30 -15.15
N PRO A 228 29.42 1.98 -15.60
CA PRO A 228 30.71 1.35 -15.79
C PRO A 228 31.08 0.54 -14.55
N GLN A 229 31.70 -0.63 -14.74
CA GLN A 229 32.15 -1.40 -13.60
C GLN A 229 33.06 -0.52 -12.73
N PRO A 230 32.86 -0.57 -11.41
CA PRO A 230 33.67 0.17 -10.48
C PRO A 230 35.16 -0.17 -10.64
N HIS A 231 35.99 0.86 -10.57
CA HIS A 231 37.45 0.76 -10.50
C HIS A 231 37.91 0.51 -9.06
N TRP A 232 37.24 -0.34 -8.28
CA TRP A 232 37.90 -0.78 -7.06
C TRP A 232 39.04 -1.72 -7.50
N PRO A 233 40.25 -1.63 -6.92
CA PRO A 233 41.27 -2.63 -7.18
C PRO A 233 40.74 -3.96 -6.65
N VAL A 234 40.17 -4.76 -7.55
CA VAL A 234 39.97 -6.18 -7.31
C VAL A 234 41.37 -6.72 -7.16
N GLN A 235 41.79 -7.04 -5.93
CA GLN A 235 42.89 -7.96 -5.72
C GLN A 235 42.40 -9.29 -6.30
N THR A 236 42.59 -9.47 -7.60
CA THR A 236 42.71 -10.79 -8.17
C THR A 236 43.89 -11.39 -7.44
N SER A 237 43.63 -12.23 -6.44
CA SER A 237 44.59 -13.19 -5.93
C SER A 237 44.96 -14.06 -7.13
N GLY A 238 45.92 -13.57 -7.90
CA GLY A 238 46.45 -14.23 -9.06
C GLY A 238 47.03 -15.54 -8.57
N ILE A 239 46.51 -16.63 -9.13
CA ILE A 239 47.17 -17.91 -9.20
C ILE A 239 48.47 -17.64 -9.99
N GLY A 240 49.51 -17.26 -9.27
CA GLY A 240 50.83 -16.93 -9.77
C GLY A 240 51.82 -17.42 -8.74
N ALA A 241 52.25 -18.66 -8.91
CA ALA A 241 53.24 -19.31 -8.07
C ALA A 241 54.54 -18.49 -8.05
N ALA A 242 54.97 -18.09 -6.86
CA ALA A 242 56.36 -17.83 -6.55
C ALA A 242 56.60 -18.24 -5.09
N SER A 243 57.26 -19.39 -4.95
CA SER A 243 57.66 -19.98 -3.69
C SER A 243 58.62 -19.05 -2.93
N ALA A 244 58.28 -18.66 -1.70
CA ALA A 244 59.22 -18.08 -0.75
C ALA A 244 59.00 -18.72 0.64
N PRO A 245 60.07 -18.96 1.42
CA PRO A 245 60.08 -19.95 2.48
C PRO A 245 59.36 -19.49 3.76
N THR A 246 58.74 -20.47 4.39
CA THR A 246 57.97 -20.42 5.64
C THR A 246 58.79 -19.85 6.80
N THR A 247 58.33 -18.74 7.37
CA THR A 247 58.58 -18.39 8.79
C THR A 247 57.28 -18.62 9.56
N PRO A 248 57.31 -19.27 10.73
CA PRO A 248 56.10 -19.46 11.54
C PRO A 248 55.79 -18.14 12.25
N SER A 249 54.89 -17.34 11.67
CA SER A 249 54.36 -16.15 12.35
C SER A 249 53.24 -16.57 13.29
N THR A 250 53.54 -16.53 14.58
CA THR A 250 52.58 -16.54 15.68
C THR A 250 51.83 -15.21 15.70
N ALA A 251 50.63 -15.16 15.14
CA ALA A 251 49.60 -14.19 15.48
C ALA A 251 48.24 -14.63 14.92
N ASP A 252 47.30 -14.88 15.81
CA ASP A 252 45.85 -14.87 15.55
C ASP A 252 45.43 -13.50 14.97
N THR A 253 45.70 -13.29 13.69
CA THR A 253 45.04 -12.23 12.93
C THR A 253 43.76 -12.85 12.39
N PRO A 254 42.57 -12.46 12.89
CA PRO A 254 41.33 -12.95 12.30
C PRO A 254 41.34 -12.60 10.82
N ALA A 255 41.15 -13.62 9.97
CA ALA A 255 41.12 -13.46 8.52
C ALA A 255 40.21 -12.28 8.15
N PRO A 256 40.62 -11.38 7.24
CA PRO A 256 39.82 -10.21 6.90
C PRO A 256 38.43 -10.66 6.45
N SER A 257 37.39 -10.24 7.18
CA SER A 257 36.01 -10.53 6.83
C SER A 257 35.74 -10.00 5.42
N LYS A 258 35.23 -10.86 4.52
CA LYS A 258 34.85 -10.44 3.17
C LYS A 258 33.93 -9.20 3.25
N PRO A 259 34.23 -8.13 2.50
CA PRO A 259 33.37 -6.95 2.42
C PRO A 259 31.94 -7.35 2.05
N TYR A 260 30.95 -6.64 2.59
CA TYR A 260 29.56 -6.91 2.22
C TYR A 260 29.33 -6.35 0.80
N PRO A 261 28.66 -7.09 -0.11
CA PRO A 261 28.59 -6.75 -1.54
C PRO A 261 27.74 -5.52 -1.88
N ALA A 262 27.07 -4.90 -0.90
CA ALA A 262 26.33 -3.64 -1.08
C ALA A 262 27.07 -2.50 -0.38
N HIS A 263 27.56 -1.55 -1.18
CA HIS A 263 28.40 -0.45 -0.76
C HIS A 263 27.61 0.87 -0.76
N LEU A 264 27.56 1.53 0.40
CA LEU A 264 26.94 2.85 0.56
C LEU A 264 27.99 3.87 0.99
N ARG A 265 28.14 4.93 0.19
CA ARG A 265 29.08 6.04 0.41
C ARG A 265 28.35 7.37 0.56
N GLY A 266 28.81 8.18 1.50
CA GLY A 266 28.34 9.56 1.69
C GLY A 266 29.49 10.41 2.20
N ASP A 267 30.13 11.18 1.31
CA ASP A 267 31.17 12.13 1.68
C ASP A 267 30.52 13.44 2.12
N LEU A 268 30.79 13.88 3.35
CA LEU A 268 30.23 15.11 3.89
C LEU A 268 30.87 16.34 3.23
N ASP A 269 30.05 17.14 2.54
CA ASP A 269 30.46 18.39 1.90
C ASP A 269 30.35 19.55 2.91
N GLN A 270 31.49 20.02 3.44
CA GLN A 270 31.55 21.18 4.34
C GLN A 270 32.16 22.40 3.66
N PRO A 271 31.75 23.64 4.03
CA PRO A 271 30.71 23.97 5.02
C PRO A 271 29.27 23.82 4.49
N LEU A 272 28.33 23.54 5.39
CA LEU A 272 26.89 23.50 5.06
C LEU A 272 26.23 24.85 5.36
N SER A 273 25.24 25.19 4.57
CA SER A 273 24.41 26.37 4.73
C SER A 273 23.47 26.22 5.92
N ARG A 274 23.38 27.29 6.73
CA ARG A 274 22.66 27.29 8.01
C ARG A 274 21.15 27.12 7.89
N TRP A 275 20.56 27.68 6.83
CA TRP A 275 19.10 27.79 6.68
C TRP A 275 18.52 26.93 5.57
N LEU A 276 19.35 26.48 4.62
CA LEU A 276 18.87 25.84 3.39
C LEU A 276 18.16 24.52 3.68
N TRP A 277 18.51 23.83 4.76
CA TRP A 277 17.83 22.60 5.20
C TRP A 277 16.31 22.76 5.41
N LEU A 278 15.83 23.96 5.74
CA LEU A 278 14.39 24.27 5.86
C LEU A 278 13.68 24.29 4.49
N VAL A 279 14.42 24.46 3.40
CA VAL A 279 13.88 24.59 2.03
C VAL A 279 14.24 23.39 1.15
N LYS A 280 15.24 22.57 1.54
CA LYS A 280 15.66 21.39 0.78
C LYS A 280 14.53 20.43 0.46
N TRP A 281 13.58 20.27 1.38
CA TRP A 281 12.45 19.37 1.19
C TRP A 281 11.49 19.82 0.11
N LEU A 282 11.27 21.14 0.01
CA LEU A 282 10.50 21.77 -1.06
C LEU A 282 11.22 21.59 -2.40
N LEU A 283 12.54 21.78 -2.41
CA LEU A 283 13.38 21.56 -3.61
C LEU A 283 13.44 20.09 -4.03
N ALA A 284 13.22 19.14 -3.11
CA ALA A 284 13.21 17.71 -3.40
C ALA A 284 11.87 17.21 -3.94
N ILE A 285 10.79 18.03 -3.93
CA ILE A 285 9.47 17.62 -4.45
C ILE A 285 9.54 17.07 -5.89
N PRO A 286 10.24 17.72 -6.85
CA PRO A 286 10.35 17.18 -8.20
C PRO A 286 11.04 15.82 -8.24
N HIS A 287 12.01 15.57 -7.36
CA HIS A 287 12.64 14.25 -7.24
C HIS A 287 11.67 13.21 -6.71
N TYR A 288 10.92 13.54 -5.65
CA TYR A 288 9.96 12.60 -5.07
C TYR A 288 8.86 12.21 -6.07
N VAL A 289 8.36 13.15 -6.87
CA VAL A 289 7.39 12.85 -7.94
C VAL A 289 7.94 11.78 -8.89
N VAL A 290 9.19 11.92 -9.36
CA VAL A 290 9.79 10.91 -10.27
C VAL A 290 10.13 9.61 -9.54
N LEU A 291 10.63 9.70 -8.30
CA LEU A 291 10.97 8.55 -7.48
C LEU A 291 9.75 7.70 -7.11
N VAL A 292 8.54 8.25 -7.04
CA VAL A 292 7.31 7.47 -6.85
C VAL A 292 7.10 6.51 -8.03
N PHE A 293 7.22 7.00 -9.28
CA PHE A 293 7.09 6.15 -10.47
C PHE A 293 8.25 5.15 -10.56
N LEU A 294 9.48 5.56 -10.27
CA LEU A 294 10.63 4.65 -10.26
C LEU A 294 10.55 3.61 -9.14
N GLY A 295 10.01 3.95 -7.99
CA GLY A 295 9.78 3.05 -6.87
C GLY A 295 8.71 2.02 -7.19
N LEU A 296 7.64 2.41 -7.88
CA LEU A 296 6.67 1.44 -8.40
C LEU A 296 7.31 0.54 -9.47
N GLY A 297 8.14 1.11 -10.34
CA GLY A 297 8.97 0.36 -11.27
C GLY A 297 9.84 -0.67 -10.56
N LEU A 298 10.60 -0.25 -9.54
CA LEU A 298 11.45 -1.09 -8.68
C LEU A 298 10.66 -2.25 -8.07
N PHE A 299 9.45 -1.98 -7.57
CA PHE A 299 8.59 -3.00 -7.00
C PHE A 299 8.19 -4.06 -8.03
N VAL A 300 7.64 -3.62 -9.17
CA VAL A 300 7.22 -4.52 -10.26
C VAL A 300 8.41 -5.32 -10.79
N THR A 301 9.57 -4.68 -11.02
CA THR A 301 10.77 -5.36 -11.52
C THR A 301 11.36 -6.32 -10.50
N THR A 302 11.25 -6.04 -9.20
CA THR A 302 11.66 -6.98 -8.14
C THR A 302 10.78 -8.23 -8.15
N VAL A 303 9.46 -8.09 -8.30
CA VAL A 303 8.54 -9.23 -8.42
C VAL A 303 8.87 -10.06 -9.66
N VAL A 304 9.04 -9.41 -10.81
CA VAL A 304 9.42 -10.08 -12.08
C VAL A 304 10.79 -10.74 -11.98
N ALA A 305 11.77 -10.09 -11.33
CA ALA A 305 13.07 -10.68 -11.07
C ALA A 305 12.98 -11.87 -10.12
N GLY A 306 12.07 -11.84 -9.13
CA GLY A 306 11.80 -12.97 -8.25
C GLY A 306 11.36 -14.21 -9.02
N PHE A 307 10.42 -14.07 -9.95
CA PHE A 307 10.05 -15.17 -10.85
C PHE A 307 11.23 -15.61 -11.73
N ALA A 308 11.98 -14.67 -12.32
CA ALA A 308 13.15 -15.00 -13.13
C ALA A 308 14.21 -15.78 -12.33
N ILE A 309 14.49 -15.42 -11.08
CA ILE A 309 15.41 -16.11 -10.18
C ILE A 309 14.85 -17.49 -9.79
N LEU A 310 13.56 -17.59 -9.49
CA LEU A 310 12.92 -18.86 -9.14
C LEU A 310 13.11 -19.92 -10.24
N PHE A 311 12.90 -19.53 -11.50
CA PHE A 311 13.03 -20.44 -12.65
C PHE A 311 14.48 -20.61 -13.13
N THR A 312 15.28 -19.54 -13.19
CA THR A 312 16.60 -19.56 -13.85
C THR A 312 17.79 -19.53 -12.88
N GLY A 313 17.57 -19.13 -11.63
CA GLY A 313 18.62 -18.85 -10.65
C GLY A 313 19.44 -17.60 -10.96
N ARG A 314 19.00 -16.74 -11.90
CA ARG A 314 19.74 -15.55 -12.34
C ARG A 314 18.86 -14.31 -12.33
N TYR A 315 19.43 -13.19 -11.90
CA TYR A 315 18.79 -11.87 -11.98
C TYR A 315 18.97 -11.29 -13.39
N PRO A 316 17.91 -10.87 -14.11
CA PRO A 316 18.09 -10.20 -15.40
C PRO A 316 18.91 -8.90 -15.26
N ARG A 317 20.11 -8.83 -15.87
CA ARG A 317 21.05 -7.69 -15.73
C ARG A 317 20.40 -6.32 -15.90
N GLY A 318 19.58 -6.14 -16.94
CA GLY A 318 18.92 -4.84 -17.18
C GLY A 318 17.94 -4.42 -16.08
N LEU A 319 17.30 -5.37 -15.39
CA LEU A 319 16.45 -5.07 -14.23
C LEU A 319 17.30 -4.79 -12.99
N PHE A 320 18.41 -5.51 -12.82
CA PHE A 320 19.35 -5.29 -11.72
C PHE A 320 19.93 -3.87 -11.78
N ASP A 321 20.45 -3.47 -12.94
CA ASP A 321 21.04 -2.15 -13.16
C ASP A 321 20.03 -1.02 -12.95
N PHE A 322 18.78 -1.24 -13.38
CA PHE A 322 17.68 -0.32 -13.10
C PHE A 322 17.43 -0.21 -11.60
N ASN A 323 17.28 -1.33 -10.89
CA ASN A 323 16.98 -1.34 -9.46
C ASN A 323 18.09 -0.69 -8.62
N VAL A 324 19.35 -1.03 -8.88
CA VAL A 324 20.51 -0.39 -8.24
C VAL A 324 20.54 1.11 -8.58
N GLY A 325 20.27 1.48 -9.83
CA GLY A 325 20.21 2.88 -10.25
C GLY A 325 19.12 3.69 -9.54
N VAL A 326 17.95 3.09 -9.30
CA VAL A 326 16.85 3.72 -8.53
C VAL A 326 17.26 3.90 -7.08
N LEU A 327 17.82 2.86 -6.44
CA LEU A 327 18.30 2.94 -5.05
C LEU A 327 19.43 3.97 -4.90
N ARG A 328 20.33 4.06 -5.88
CA ARG A 328 21.39 5.08 -5.95
C ARG A 328 20.82 6.47 -6.04
N TRP A 329 19.87 6.70 -6.94
CA TRP A 329 19.26 8.03 -7.05
C TRP A 329 18.47 8.39 -5.77
N LEU A 330 17.72 7.44 -5.21
CA LEU A 330 17.06 7.59 -3.93
C LEU A 330 18.07 7.98 -2.84
N TRP A 331 19.26 7.36 -2.81
CA TRP A 331 20.29 7.68 -1.82
C TRP A 331 20.79 9.12 -1.97
N ARG A 332 21.02 9.61 -3.18
CA ARG A 332 21.44 11.01 -3.41
C ARG A 332 20.43 12.01 -2.86
N VAL A 333 19.13 11.74 -3.08
CA VAL A 333 18.05 12.59 -2.58
C VAL A 333 17.95 12.51 -1.06
N GLN A 334 18.05 11.30 -0.49
CA GLN A 334 18.08 11.08 0.95
C GLN A 334 19.29 11.74 1.64
N PHE A 335 20.47 11.71 1.01
CA PHE A 335 21.69 12.32 1.52
C PHE A 335 21.63 13.86 1.49
N TYR A 336 21.01 14.44 0.46
CA TYR A 336 20.74 15.88 0.37
C TYR A 336 19.70 16.32 1.42
N THR A 337 18.65 15.51 1.62
CA THR A 337 17.50 15.80 2.50
C THR A 337 17.62 15.13 3.88
N TYR A 338 16.50 14.76 4.49
CA TYR A 338 16.35 14.38 5.89
C TYR A 338 16.69 12.92 6.20
N SER A 339 17.56 12.28 5.41
CA SER A 339 18.19 11.01 5.84
C SER A 339 19.65 11.17 6.21
N ALA A 340 20.33 12.24 5.76
CA ALA A 340 21.69 12.55 6.21
C ALA A 340 22.03 14.04 6.28
N LEU A 341 21.32 14.93 5.56
CA LEU A 341 21.61 16.37 5.49
C LEU A 341 23.08 16.69 5.17
N GLY A 342 23.73 15.84 4.37
CA GLY A 342 25.18 15.75 4.24
C GLY A 342 25.80 16.59 3.11
N THR A 343 24.98 17.17 2.24
CA THR A 343 25.44 18.06 1.16
C THR A 343 24.38 19.10 0.81
N ASP A 344 24.81 20.27 0.33
CA ASP A 344 23.95 21.31 -0.24
C ASP A 344 23.87 21.24 -1.77
N ARG A 345 24.61 20.32 -2.39
CA ARG A 345 24.59 20.15 -3.84
C ARG A 345 23.28 19.51 -4.27
N TYR A 346 22.57 20.12 -5.22
CA TYR A 346 21.29 19.59 -5.70
C TYR A 346 21.48 18.26 -6.46
N PRO A 347 20.71 17.19 -6.16
CA PRO A 347 20.91 15.88 -6.78
C PRO A 347 20.59 15.85 -8.29
N PRO A 348 21.44 15.26 -9.13
CA PRO A 348 21.15 15.11 -10.56
C PRO A 348 20.05 14.06 -10.82
N PHE A 349 19.18 14.31 -11.82
CA PHE A 349 18.11 13.41 -12.28
C PHE A 349 18.66 12.28 -13.14
N THR A 350 19.40 11.34 -12.53
CA THR A 350 20.02 10.23 -13.26
C THR A 350 20.20 8.99 -12.40
N LEU A 351 19.96 7.84 -13.02
CA LEU A 351 20.22 6.51 -12.44
C LEU A 351 21.71 6.11 -12.55
N ALA A 352 22.44 6.74 -13.46
CA ALA A 352 23.84 6.47 -13.70
C ALA A 352 24.72 6.99 -12.55
N ARG A 353 25.96 6.50 -12.47
CA ARG A 353 26.98 7.07 -11.58
C ARG A 353 27.34 8.49 -11.99
N THR A 354 27.72 9.28 -11.01
CA THR A 354 28.10 10.69 -11.13
C THR A 354 29.11 11.02 -10.04
N ASP A 355 29.87 12.10 -10.19
CA ASP A 355 30.79 12.62 -9.16
C ASP A 355 30.06 13.36 -8.02
N TYR A 356 28.93 12.80 -7.59
CA TYR A 356 28.11 13.33 -6.50
C TYR A 356 28.61 12.73 -5.18
N PRO A 357 28.60 13.48 -4.06
CA PRO A 357 29.13 13.03 -2.76
C PRO A 357 28.48 11.77 -2.18
N ALA A 358 27.31 11.37 -2.70
CA ALA A 358 26.59 10.18 -2.31
C ALA A 358 26.48 9.18 -3.46
N ASP A 359 26.89 7.93 -3.20
CA ASP A 359 26.79 6.83 -4.16
C ASP A 359 26.36 5.54 -3.48
N PHE A 360 25.69 4.68 -4.26
CA PHE A 360 25.28 3.35 -3.84
C PHE A 360 25.53 2.37 -4.99
N ASP A 361 26.07 1.22 -4.63
CA ASP A 361 26.36 0.16 -5.57
C ASP A 361 26.18 -1.22 -4.94
N VAL A 362 25.86 -2.19 -5.78
CA VAL A 362 25.71 -3.58 -5.37
C VAL A 362 26.43 -4.43 -6.40
N GLU A 363 27.31 -5.31 -5.93
CA GLU A 363 27.99 -6.27 -6.78
C GLU A 363 26.99 -7.26 -7.39
N TYR A 364 27.02 -7.39 -8.72
CA TYR A 364 26.09 -8.26 -9.44
C TYR A 364 26.28 -9.74 -9.06
N PRO A 365 25.24 -10.42 -8.54
CA PRO A 365 25.33 -11.84 -8.23
C PRO A 365 25.21 -12.70 -9.50
N GLU A 366 26.18 -13.57 -9.73
CA GLU A 366 26.18 -14.48 -10.89
C GLU A 366 25.07 -15.54 -10.80
N ARG A 367 24.77 -15.97 -9.57
CA ARG A 367 23.72 -16.92 -9.23
C ARG A 367 23.06 -16.52 -7.92
N LEU A 368 21.75 -16.71 -7.86
CA LEU A 368 20.93 -16.53 -6.66
C LEU A 368 20.20 -17.84 -6.35
N SER A 369 19.90 -18.03 -5.07
CA SER A 369 19.18 -19.17 -4.53
C SER A 369 17.70 -19.12 -4.91
N ARG A 370 17.19 -20.21 -5.50
CA ARG A 370 15.84 -20.26 -6.10
C ARG A 370 14.73 -20.19 -5.06
N GLY A 371 14.82 -21.00 -4.00
CA GLY A 371 13.77 -21.11 -2.97
C GLY A 371 13.78 -19.98 -1.95
N LEU A 372 14.95 -19.37 -1.72
CA LEU A 372 15.10 -18.32 -0.72
C LEU A 372 14.28 -17.09 -1.12
N VAL A 373 14.14 -16.80 -2.42
CA VAL A 373 13.30 -15.71 -2.96
C VAL A 373 11.91 -15.61 -2.34
N LEU A 374 11.24 -16.73 -2.05
CA LEU A 374 9.87 -16.72 -1.50
C LEU A 374 9.80 -16.36 -0.01
N VAL A 375 10.88 -16.62 0.73
CA VAL A 375 10.91 -16.55 2.21
C VAL A 375 11.72 -15.35 2.70
N LYS A 376 12.74 -14.95 1.93
CA LYS A 376 13.72 -13.93 2.25
C LYS A 376 13.12 -12.59 2.68
N TRP A 377 12.22 -12.07 1.85
CA TRP A 377 11.81 -10.68 1.85
C TRP A 377 10.75 -10.36 2.90
N TRP A 378 10.00 -11.36 3.38
CA TRP A 378 8.96 -11.16 4.40
C TRP A 378 9.23 -11.90 5.70
N LEU A 379 9.93 -13.06 5.70
CA LEU A 379 10.19 -13.83 6.91
C LEU A 379 11.58 -13.58 7.48
N LEU A 380 12.64 -13.73 6.67
CA LEU A 380 14.02 -13.54 7.16
C LEU A 380 14.31 -12.07 7.44
N ALA A 381 13.64 -11.14 6.76
CA ALA A 381 13.80 -9.71 6.99
C ALA A 381 13.04 -9.19 8.24
N ILE A 382 12.20 -10.00 8.90
CA ILE A 382 11.40 -9.56 10.08
C ILE A 382 12.28 -8.96 11.18
N PRO A 383 13.39 -9.59 11.61
CA PRO A 383 14.24 -9.02 12.65
C PRO A 383 14.80 -7.65 12.25
N HIS A 384 15.14 -7.47 10.97
CA HIS A 384 15.57 -6.17 10.45
C HIS A 384 14.43 -5.16 10.42
N TYR A 385 13.24 -5.54 9.96
CA TYR A 385 12.09 -4.64 9.92
C TYR A 385 11.71 -4.13 11.30
N LEU A 386 11.73 -4.98 12.33
CA LEU A 386 11.43 -4.56 13.70
C LEU A 386 12.40 -3.48 14.18
N ILE A 387 13.70 -3.67 13.97
CA ILE A 387 14.71 -2.71 14.45
C ILE A 387 14.72 -1.46 13.57
N LEU A 388 14.63 -1.60 12.25
CA LEU A 388 14.57 -0.47 11.33
C LEU A 388 13.28 0.34 11.48
N ALA A 389 12.17 -0.27 11.89
CA ALA A 389 10.94 0.46 12.18
C ALA A 389 11.13 1.46 13.33
N VAL A 390 11.92 1.12 14.35
CA VAL A 390 12.27 2.02 15.45
C VAL A 390 13.34 3.04 15.01
N LEU A 391 14.38 2.59 14.29
CA LEU A 391 15.50 3.44 13.92
C LEU A 391 15.18 4.45 12.82
N ALA A 392 14.45 4.05 11.79
CA ALA A 392 14.18 4.83 10.58
C ALA A 392 12.69 4.88 10.19
N GLY A 393 11.83 4.04 10.77
CA GLY A 393 10.44 3.82 10.33
C GLY A 393 9.49 5.01 10.46
N GLY A 394 9.80 5.97 11.33
CA GLY A 394 9.08 7.24 11.43
C GLY A 394 9.01 8.03 10.12
N TRP A 395 9.93 7.80 9.18
CA TRP A 395 9.97 8.45 7.87
C TRP A 395 9.04 7.82 6.81
N PHE A 396 8.71 6.53 6.94
CA PHE A 396 7.93 5.76 5.95
C PHE A 396 6.49 5.47 6.41
N GLY A 397 6.03 6.10 7.50
CA GLY A 397 4.72 5.85 8.09
C GLY A 397 4.84 5.08 9.40
N GLY A 398 5.34 5.75 10.44
CA GLY A 398 5.42 5.19 11.79
C GLY A 398 4.05 4.67 12.28
N TRP A 399 3.94 3.34 12.35
CA TRP A 399 3.05 2.52 13.18
C TRP A 399 1.55 2.92 13.26
N ARG A 400 0.74 2.36 12.35
CA ARG A 400 -0.70 2.10 12.54
C ARG A 400 -1.00 0.81 13.34
N PHE A 401 0.01 0.05 13.76
CA PHE A 401 -0.18 -1.10 14.65
C PHE A 401 -0.21 -0.63 16.10
N GLY A 402 -1.34 -0.06 16.51
CA GLY A 402 -1.61 0.18 17.93
C GLY A 402 -1.70 -1.15 18.66
N VAL A 403 -0.89 -1.34 19.70
CA VAL A 403 -1.28 -2.23 20.79
C VAL A 403 -2.47 -1.54 21.43
N THR A 404 -3.65 -2.12 21.25
CA THR A 404 -4.89 -1.66 21.89
C THR A 404 -4.75 -1.83 23.40
N SER A 405 -4.28 -0.79 24.06
CA SER A 405 -4.40 -0.63 25.50
C SER A 405 -5.67 0.18 25.75
N GLY A 406 -6.79 -0.50 25.96
CA GLY A 406 -7.99 0.07 26.59
C GLY A 406 -8.81 1.08 25.76
N ASP A 407 -9.93 0.58 25.25
CA ASP A 407 -11.24 1.20 24.97
C ASP A 407 -11.43 2.54 24.23
N ASP A 408 -10.39 3.30 23.86
CA ASP A 408 -10.59 4.48 23.01
C ASP A 408 -9.86 4.31 21.67
N ARG A 409 -10.64 4.10 20.60
CA ARG A 409 -10.18 4.17 19.20
C ARG A 409 -9.82 5.62 18.84
N VAL A 410 -8.72 6.13 19.37
CA VAL A 410 -8.06 7.31 18.82
C VAL A 410 -7.18 6.83 17.66
N PRO A 411 -7.43 7.24 16.40
CA PRO A 411 -6.47 6.98 15.32
C PRO A 411 -5.13 7.60 15.73
N GLY A 412 -4.09 6.77 15.90
CA GLY A 412 -2.77 7.23 16.34
C GLY A 412 -2.28 8.40 15.49
N GLN A 413 -2.14 9.56 16.12
CA GLN A 413 -1.59 10.77 15.49
C GLN A 413 -0.13 10.51 15.10
N PRO A 414 0.28 10.70 13.83
CA PRO A 414 1.68 10.57 13.44
C PRO A 414 2.49 11.71 14.04
N TRP A 415 3.38 11.41 14.98
CA TRP A 415 4.38 12.39 15.43
C TRP A 415 5.44 12.56 14.33
N LEU A 416 5.60 13.80 13.84
CA LEU A 416 6.86 14.24 13.23
C LEU A 416 7.97 13.84 14.23
N PHE A 417 8.99 13.10 13.79
CA PHE A 417 10.07 12.51 14.62
C PHE A 417 9.81 11.17 15.33
N GLY A 418 8.89 10.33 14.85
CA GLY A 418 8.67 8.96 15.37
C GLY A 418 9.82 7.95 15.21
N SER A 419 11.04 8.36 14.85
CA SER A 419 12.21 7.48 14.73
C SER A 419 13.50 8.11 15.25
N LEU A 420 14.44 7.27 15.71
CA LEU A 420 15.74 7.72 16.20
C LEU A 420 16.49 8.55 15.14
N LEU A 421 16.48 8.12 13.88
CA LEU A 421 17.11 8.82 12.76
C LEU A 421 16.52 10.24 12.60
N GLY A 422 15.19 10.39 12.69
CA GLY A 422 14.54 11.69 12.61
C GLY A 422 14.98 12.65 13.72
N VAL A 423 15.09 12.14 14.96
CA VAL A 423 15.59 12.92 16.11
C VAL A 423 17.04 13.33 15.90
N LEU A 424 17.91 12.41 15.46
CA LEU A 424 19.32 12.68 15.22
C LEU A 424 19.52 13.74 14.14
N ILE A 425 18.70 13.71 13.09
CA ILE A 425 18.77 14.67 11.99
C ILE A 425 18.22 16.03 12.42
N LEU A 426 17.19 16.07 13.27
CA LEU A 426 16.74 17.32 13.88
C LEU A 426 17.84 17.95 14.73
N VAL A 427 18.50 17.16 15.58
CA VAL A 427 19.64 17.63 16.38
C VAL A 427 20.77 18.13 15.48
N ALA A 428 21.11 17.39 14.41
CA ALA A 428 22.10 17.82 13.44
C ALA A 428 21.71 19.15 12.77
N ALA A 429 20.45 19.29 12.34
CA ALA A 429 19.93 20.49 11.69
C ALA A 429 20.00 21.71 12.62
N ILE A 430 19.64 21.56 13.90
CA ILE A 430 19.76 22.61 14.92
C ILE A 430 21.22 23.01 15.11
N ILE A 431 22.14 22.04 15.18
CA ILE A 431 23.57 22.35 15.32
C ILE A 431 24.10 23.07 14.07
N ILE A 432 23.74 22.62 12.87
CA ILE A 432 24.11 23.26 11.60
C ILE A 432 23.55 24.69 11.53
N LEU A 433 22.34 24.90 12.02
CA LEU A 433 21.71 26.22 12.04
C LEU A 433 22.56 27.26 12.79
N PHE A 434 23.08 26.90 13.97
CA PHE A 434 23.90 27.81 14.77
C PHE A 434 25.38 27.82 14.35
N THR A 435 25.94 26.65 13.99
CA THR A 435 27.40 26.50 13.81
C THR A 435 27.85 26.48 12.36
N GLY A 436 26.97 26.13 11.41
CA GLY A 436 27.32 25.84 10.01
C GLY A 436 28.17 24.59 9.81
N ARG A 437 28.38 23.78 10.87
CA ARG A 437 29.21 22.57 10.85
C ARG A 437 28.42 21.36 11.33
N TYR A 438 28.49 20.26 10.58
CA TYR A 438 27.90 18.99 10.99
C TYR A 438 28.85 18.29 11.98
N PRO A 439 28.40 17.88 13.19
CA PRO A 439 29.21 17.08 14.10
C PRO A 439 29.59 15.73 13.49
N ARG A 440 30.90 15.45 13.35
CA ARG A 440 31.40 14.20 12.73
C ARG A 440 30.85 12.93 13.40
N PRO A 441 30.86 12.76 14.73
CA PRO A 441 30.34 11.54 15.35
C PRO A 441 28.85 11.30 15.06
N LEU A 442 28.06 12.37 15.00
CA LEU A 442 26.64 12.29 14.67
C LEU A 442 26.43 11.89 13.22
N PHE A 443 27.21 12.47 12.30
CA PHE A 443 27.20 12.09 10.88
C PHE A 443 27.59 10.63 10.67
N ASP A 444 28.66 10.19 11.32
CA ASP A 444 29.17 8.83 11.21
C ASP A 444 28.15 7.79 11.71
N PHE A 445 27.40 8.13 12.77
CA PHE A 445 26.30 7.31 13.28
C PHE A 445 25.09 7.28 12.33
N VAL A 446 24.67 8.44 11.80
CA VAL A 446 23.60 8.56 10.80
C VAL A 446 23.94 7.76 9.54
N MET A 447 25.19 7.81 9.09
CA MET A 447 25.68 7.00 7.97
C MET A 447 25.62 5.50 8.28
N GLY A 448 25.92 5.08 9.51
CA GLY A 448 25.78 3.70 9.94
C GLY A 448 24.35 3.17 9.87
N ILE A 449 23.35 3.96 10.30
CA ILE A 449 21.93 3.60 10.17
C ILE A 449 21.56 3.45 8.70
N ASN A 450 21.88 4.45 7.86
CA ASN A 450 21.52 4.42 6.43
C ASN A 450 22.20 3.27 5.70
N ARG A 451 23.47 2.97 5.99
CA ARG A 451 24.19 1.82 5.42
C ARG A 451 23.49 0.52 5.76
N TRP A 452 23.01 0.37 6.99
CA TRP A 452 22.25 -0.80 7.37
C TRP A 452 20.90 -0.89 6.63
N VAL A 453 20.14 0.21 6.56
CA VAL A 453 18.88 0.29 5.79
C VAL A 453 19.11 -0.15 4.34
N TYR A 454 20.15 0.35 3.68
CA TYR A 454 20.43 0.04 2.28
C TYR A 454 20.88 -1.41 2.04
N ARG A 455 21.57 -2.04 3.00
CA ARG A 455 21.87 -3.48 2.94
C ARG A 455 20.59 -4.31 3.03
N VAL A 456 19.66 -3.92 3.91
CA VAL A 456 18.36 -4.58 4.02
C VAL A 456 17.53 -4.36 2.75
N LEU A 457 17.53 -3.15 2.17
CA LEU A 457 16.88 -2.89 0.89
C LEU A 457 17.46 -3.76 -0.24
N ALA A 458 18.79 -3.91 -0.31
CA ALA A 458 19.43 -4.80 -1.29
C ALA A 458 19.02 -6.27 -1.11
N TYR A 459 18.89 -6.73 0.14
CA TYR A 459 18.46 -8.09 0.47
C TYR A 459 17.00 -8.34 0.09
N VAL A 460 16.09 -7.43 0.47
CA VAL A 460 14.64 -7.52 0.24
C VAL A 460 14.29 -7.32 -1.23
N ALA A 461 15.03 -6.46 -1.95
CA ALA A 461 14.91 -6.29 -3.39
C ALA A 461 15.55 -7.43 -4.23
N LEU A 462 15.96 -8.51 -3.55
CA LEU A 462 16.56 -9.72 -4.14
C LEU A 462 17.87 -9.46 -4.89
N LEU A 463 18.56 -8.36 -4.59
CA LEU A 463 19.82 -8.00 -5.25
C LEU A 463 21.00 -8.82 -4.74
N ARG A 464 20.96 -9.31 -3.48
CA ARG A 464 22.01 -10.12 -2.84
C ARG A 464 21.44 -11.11 -1.84
N ASP A 465 21.91 -12.35 -1.83
CA ASP A 465 21.43 -13.42 -0.93
C ASP A 465 22.06 -13.41 0.46
N GLU A 466 23.18 -12.71 0.62
CA GLU A 466 23.88 -12.58 1.89
C GLU A 466 23.02 -11.83 2.90
N TYR A 467 22.70 -12.50 4.00
CA TYR A 467 21.92 -11.92 5.08
C TYR A 467 22.61 -10.66 5.65
N PRO A 468 21.92 -9.51 5.75
CA PRO A 468 22.54 -8.28 6.20
C PRO A 468 23.05 -8.41 7.64
N PRO A 469 24.35 -8.12 7.89
CA PRO A 469 24.90 -8.20 9.24
C PRO A 469 24.29 -7.12 10.14
N PHE A 470 24.03 -7.45 11.41
CA PHE A 470 23.61 -6.50 12.47
C PHE A 470 24.79 -5.65 12.95
N ARG A 471 25.45 -4.93 12.04
CA ARG A 471 26.59 -4.06 12.35
C ARG A 471 26.32 -2.64 11.88
N PHE A 472 26.59 -1.69 12.77
CA PHE A 472 26.65 -0.27 12.44
C PHE A 472 28.06 0.06 11.98
N ASP A 473 28.35 -0.17 10.70
CA ASP A 473 29.60 0.35 10.15
C ASP A 473 29.43 1.86 10.03
N GLN A 474 30.13 2.62 10.86
CA GLN A 474 30.05 4.08 10.91
C GLN A 474 31.00 4.72 9.87
N GLY A 475 30.84 6.02 9.65
CA GLY A 475 31.75 6.80 8.80
C GLY A 475 31.31 6.95 7.34
N PRO A 476 31.96 7.87 6.59
CA PRO A 476 31.56 8.25 5.22
C PRO A 476 31.73 7.14 4.18
N ARG A 477 32.66 6.20 4.42
CA ARG A 477 33.04 5.09 3.52
C ARG A 477 33.10 3.78 4.28
N GLU A 478 33.10 2.65 3.56
CA GLU A 478 33.25 1.35 4.21
C GLU A 478 34.69 1.14 4.71
N PRO A 479 34.90 0.42 5.84
CA PRO A 479 36.20 0.31 6.49
C PRO A 479 37.35 -0.23 5.62
N HIS A 480 37.03 -0.96 4.54
CA HIS A 480 38.01 -1.61 3.66
C HIS A 480 38.46 -0.74 2.48
N GLU A 481 37.87 0.45 2.27
CA GLU A 481 38.36 1.41 1.25
C GLU A 481 39.61 2.21 1.70
N HIS A 482 40.10 1.98 2.93
CA HIS A 482 41.22 2.73 3.53
C HIS A 482 42.60 2.09 3.35
N THR A 483 42.74 1.06 2.52
CA THR A 483 44.08 0.55 2.18
C THR A 483 44.60 1.33 0.97
N PRO A 484 45.49 2.34 1.13
CA PRO A 484 46.23 2.84 -0.02
C PRO A 484 46.96 1.66 -0.68
N PRO A 485 47.10 1.64 -2.03
CA PRO A 485 47.93 0.63 -2.67
C PRO A 485 49.28 0.62 -1.96
N PRO A 486 49.86 -0.56 -1.66
CA PRO A 486 51.20 -0.60 -1.11
C PRO A 486 52.08 0.24 -2.03
N GLY A 487 52.73 1.26 -1.46
CA GLY A 487 53.73 2.00 -2.20
C GLY A 487 54.75 1.02 -2.78
N PRO A 488 55.37 1.33 -3.93
CA PRO A 488 56.42 0.46 -4.47
C PRO A 488 57.41 0.14 -3.33
N ALA A 489 57.75 -1.14 -3.21
CA ALA A 489 58.70 -1.58 -2.20
C ALA A 489 60.01 -0.78 -2.38
N PRO A 490 60.78 -0.51 -1.31
CA PRO A 490 62.02 0.26 -1.40
C PRO A 490 63.03 -0.29 -2.43
N ASP A 491 62.88 -1.55 -2.83
CA ASP A 491 63.75 -2.24 -3.79
C ASP A 491 63.44 -1.93 -5.27
N ASP A 492 62.33 -1.24 -5.57
CA ASP A 492 61.97 -0.80 -6.93
C ASP A 492 62.47 0.63 -7.28
N LEU A 493 63.21 1.27 -6.38
CA LEU A 493 63.93 2.50 -6.71
C LEU A 493 65.23 2.13 -7.46
N PRO A 494 65.44 2.56 -8.72
CA PRO A 494 66.71 2.34 -9.40
C PRO A 494 67.83 2.97 -8.58
N ALA A 495 68.83 2.15 -8.23
CA ALA A 495 69.99 2.57 -7.46
C ALA A 495 70.61 3.83 -8.08
N ALA A 496 70.61 4.92 -7.31
CA ALA A 496 71.35 6.13 -7.66
C ALA A 496 72.84 5.75 -7.78
N GLY A 497 73.38 5.89 -8.99
CA GLY A 497 74.78 5.57 -9.28
C GLY A 497 75.73 6.35 -8.39
N HIS A 498 76.67 5.64 -7.76
CA HIS A 498 77.83 6.24 -7.11
C HIS A 498 78.68 7.01 -8.14
N PRO A 499 79.16 8.23 -7.82
CA PRO A 499 80.13 8.90 -8.67
C PRO A 499 81.49 8.22 -8.50
N GLN A 500 82.07 7.72 -9.60
CA GLN A 500 83.47 7.30 -9.62
C GLN A 500 84.36 8.54 -9.59
N GLU A 501 85.09 8.71 -8.49
CA GLU A 501 86.26 9.57 -8.40
C GLU A 501 87.36 9.04 -9.33
N SER A 502 87.67 9.80 -10.37
CA SER A 502 88.90 9.67 -11.14
C SER A 502 89.97 10.55 -10.49
N THR A 503 90.98 9.93 -9.89
CA THR A 503 92.23 10.60 -9.54
C THR A 503 93.38 9.92 -10.29
N ARG A 504 94.23 10.77 -10.87
CA ARG A 504 95.43 10.49 -11.66
C ARG A 504 96.45 9.59 -10.98
#